data_AF-A0A6G8TUM1-F1
#
_entry.id   AF-A0A6G8TUM1-F1
#
_cell.length_a   1.000
_cell.length_b   1.000
_cell.length_c   1.000
_cell.angle_alpha   90.00
_cell.angle_beta   90.00
_cell.angle_gamma   90.00
#
_symmetry.space_group_name_H-M   'P 1'
#
loop_
_entity.id
_entity.type
_entity.pdbx_description
1 polymer ?
#
loop_
_entity_poly.entity_id
_entity_poly.type
_entity_poly.pdbx_seq_one_letter_code
_entity_poly.pdbx_strand_id
1 'polypeptide(L)' 'MTLGRWYDPISERWIEPRDRRTTTSSRAEDDAAFESRGTPQIDRIWRALVDCCARD' A
#
# COMPACT_ATOMS: atom_id res chain seq x y z
N MET A 1 2.36 16.25 -24.90
CA MET A 1 2.11 16.50 -23.48
C MET A 1 1.67 15.18 -22.85
N THR A 2 2.60 14.42 -22.28
CA THR A 2 2.35 13.08 -21.73
C THR A 2 1.81 13.22 -20.30
N LEU A 3 0.55 13.62 -20.19
CA LEU A 3 -0.23 13.69 -18.95
C LEU A 3 -0.24 12.31 -18.29
N GLY A 4 0.61 12.11 -17.27
CA GLY A 4 0.61 10.87 -16.50
C GLY A 4 1.96 10.49 -15.89
N ARG A 5 3.08 11.05 -16.34
CA ARG A 5 4.39 10.78 -15.73
C ARG A 5 4.52 11.53 -14.41
N TRP A 6 4.96 10.86 -13.35
CA TRP A 6 5.36 11.53 -12.10
C TRP A 6 6.87 11.40 -11.89
N TYR A 7 7.46 12.43 -11.27
CA TYR A 7 8.87 12.44 -10.93
C TYR A 7 9.05 11.86 -9.52
N ASP A 8 9.94 10.88 -9.38
CA ASP A 8 10.33 10.32 -8.09
C ASP A 8 11.71 10.86 -7.66
N PRO A 9 11.79 11.69 -6.60
CA PRO A 9 13.04 12.26 -6.12
C PRO A 9 13.91 11.25 -5.36
N ILE A 10 13.35 10.13 -4.89
CA ILE A 10 14.14 9.08 -4.19
C ILE A 10 15.03 8.36 -5.19
N SER A 11 14.51 8.15 -6.40
CA SER A 11 15.17 7.39 -7.46
C SER A 11 15.66 8.26 -8.62
N GLU A 12 15.54 9.58 -8.49
CA GLU A 12 15.87 10.63 -9.47
C GLU A 12 15.37 10.33 -10.90
N ARG A 13 14.16 9.77 -11.02
CA ARG A 13 13.65 9.29 -12.32
C ARG A 13 12.19 9.61 -12.56
N TRP A 14 11.82 9.69 -13.83
CA TRP A 14 10.44 9.76 -14.26
C TRP A 14 9.82 8.36 -14.28
N ILE A 15 8.71 8.20 -13.58
CA ILE A 15 7.94 6.95 -13.55
C ILE A 15 6.78 7.08 -14.55
N GLU A 16 6.69 6.10 -15.45
CA GLU A 16 5.59 5.96 -16.39
C GLU A 16 4.39 5.28 -15.72
N PRO A 17 3.15 5.70 -16.02
CA PRO A 17 1.96 4.95 -15.63
C PRO A 17 2.08 3.49 -16.05
N ARG A 18 1.99 2.57 -15.10
CA ARG A 18 1.94 1.14 -15.41
C ARG A 18 0.69 0.87 -16.24
N ASP A 19 0.85 0.34 -17.46
CA ASP A 19 -0.27 -0.02 -18.32
C ASP A 19 -1.11 -1.09 -17.61
N ARG A 20 -2.39 -0.78 -17.36
CA ARG A 20 -3.31 -1.59 -16.57
C ARG A 20 -3.64 -2.94 -17.22
N ARG A 21 -3.20 -3.16 -18.46
CA ARG A 21 -3.51 -4.37 -19.24
C ARG A 21 -2.80 -5.63 -18.76
N THR A 22 -1.78 -5.54 -17.92
CA THR A 22 -1.04 -6.71 -17.41
C THR A 22 -1.35 -7.04 -15.93
N THR A 23 -2.28 -6.33 -15.29
CA THR A 23 -2.48 -6.38 -13.83
C THR A 23 -3.48 -7.42 -13.34
N THR A 24 -3.92 -8.37 -14.17
CA THR A 24 -4.85 -9.42 -13.70
C THR A 24 -4.14 -10.53 -12.93
N SER A 25 -2.80 -10.60 -12.93
CA SER A 25 -2.08 -11.68 -12.25
C SER A 25 -1.35 -11.27 -10.96
N SER A 26 -0.75 -10.06 -10.87
CA SER A 26 0.08 -9.70 -9.70
C SER A 26 -0.70 -9.07 -8.55
N ARG A 27 -1.88 -8.47 -8.81
CA ARG A 27 -2.64 -7.80 -7.75
C ARG A 27 -3.21 -8.77 -6.72
N ALA A 28 -3.68 -9.94 -7.15
CA ALA A 28 -4.29 -10.91 -6.24
C ALA A 28 -3.26 -11.54 -5.29
N GLU A 29 -2.03 -11.75 -5.75
CA GLU A 29 -0.94 -12.29 -4.92
C GLU A 29 -0.40 -11.23 -3.95
N ASP A 30 -0.26 -9.98 -4.39
CA ASP A 30 0.12 -8.85 -3.53
C ASP A 30 -0.97 -8.55 -2.48
N ASP A 31 -2.25 -8.56 -2.86
CA ASP A 31 -3.37 -8.38 -1.92
C ASP A 31 -3.42 -9.56 -0.92
N ALA A 32 -3.25 -10.82 -1.34
CA ALA A 32 -3.22 -11.97 -0.42
C ALA A 32 -2.01 -11.97 0.53
N ALA A 33 -0.83 -11.54 0.05
CA ALA A 33 0.36 -11.34 0.88
C ALA A 33 0.18 -10.16 1.85
N PHE A 34 -0.53 -9.11 1.44
CA PHE A 34 -0.87 -7.97 2.29
C PHE A 34 -1.91 -8.33 3.34
N GLU A 35 -2.93 -9.12 3.02
CA GLU A 35 -3.94 -9.63 3.96
C GLU A 35 -3.30 -10.53 5.03
N SER A 36 -2.40 -11.44 4.64
CA SER A 36 -1.70 -12.32 5.58
C SER A 36 -0.72 -11.58 6.51
N ARG A 37 -0.12 -10.47 6.03
CA ARG A 37 0.78 -9.61 6.83
C ARG A 37 0.04 -8.49 7.57
N GLY A 38 -1.16 -8.14 7.13
CA GLY A 38 -1.99 -7.05 7.64
C GLY A 38 -2.67 -7.38 8.95
N THR A 39 -3.09 -8.64 9.14
CA THR A 39 -3.76 -9.09 10.36
C THR A 39 -2.99 -8.76 11.66
N PRO A 40 -1.68 -9.08 11.82
CA PRO A 40 -0.97 -8.75 13.06
C PRO A 40 -0.69 -7.25 13.24
N GLN A 41 -0.60 -6.47 12.16
CA GLN A 41 -0.37 -5.02 12.25
C GLN A 41 -1.67 -4.27 12.57
N ILE A 42 -2.79 -4.70 11.99
CA ILE A 42 -4.13 -4.19 12.29
C ILE A 42 -4.47 -4.46 13.76
N ASP A 43 -4.23 -5.67 14.26
CA ASP A 43 -4.47 -6.00 15.68
C ASP A 43 -3.65 -5.15 16.65
N ARG A 44 -2.39 -4.82 16.28
CA ARG A 44 -1.53 -3.95 17.07
C ARG A 44 -2.04 -2.52 17.10
N ILE A 45 -2.46 -1.98 15.96
CA ILE A 45 -3.02 -0.62 15.86
C ILE A 45 -4.35 -0.56 16.63
N TRP A 46 -5.20 -1.57 16.49
CA TRP A 46 -6.48 -1.64 17.17
C TRP A 46 -6.31 -1.65 18.69
N ARG A 47 -5.41 -2.47 19.22
CA ARG A 47 -5.07 -2.47 20.65
C ARG A 47 -4.56 -1.11 21.12
N ALA A 48 -3.66 -0.47 20.38
CA ALA A 48 -3.14 0.84 20.75
C ALA A 48 -4.26 1.91 20.81
N LEU A 49 -5.21 1.87 19.88
CA LEU A 49 -6.36 2.78 19.88
C LEU A 49 -7.28 2.52 21.08
N VAL A 50 -7.63 1.27 21.35
CA VAL A 50 -8.48 0.89 22.49
C VAL A 50 -7.81 1.26 23.82
N ASP A 51 -6.52 0.99 23.97
CA ASP A 51 -5.76 1.31 25.18
C ASP A 51 -5.65 2.82 25.42
N CYS A 52 -5.55 3.63 24.35
CA CYS A 52 -5.60 5.09 24.48
C CYS A 52 -6.97 5.57 24.98
N CYS A 53 -8.07 5.00 24.48
CA CYS A 53 -9.42 5.36 24.90
C CYS A 53 -9.79 4.84 26.30
N ALA A 54 -9.15 3.76 26.76
CA ALA A 54 -9.39 3.19 28.08
C ALA A 54 -8.57 3.85 29.22
N ARG A 55 -7.72 4.84 28.89
CA ARG A 55 -6.86 5.57 29.85
C ARG A 55 -7.47 6.89 30.37
N ASP A 56 -8.78 7.09 30.21
CA ASP A 56 -9.57 8.12 30.90
C ASP A 56 -10.18 7.58 32.22
#